data_AF-A0A249K7V9-F1
#
_entry.id   AF-A0A249K7V9-F1
#
_cell.length_a   1.000
_cell.length_b   1.000
_cell.length_c   1.000
_cell.angle_alpha   90.00
_cell.angle_beta   90.00
_cell.angle_gamma   90.00
#
_symmetry.space_group_name_H-M   'P 1'
#
loop_
_entity.id
_entity.type
_entity.pdbx_description
1 polymer ?
#
loop_
_entity_poly.entity_id
_entity_poly.type
_entity_poly.pdbx_seq_one_letter_code
_entity_poly.pdbx_strand_id
1 'polypeptide(L)'
;MKRSKKYKAAAEKIKLDNLYMPGEAMKLVKETSTVKYDATVDVALFLGVDPKKADQAIRSTVNLPHGTGKTARVLVFAGGERAEEARAAGADIVGADELIDEVSKGRLDYDAVVSTPELMGKVGRLGKVLGPRGLMPNPKTGTVTTNVAKAVTDIKGGKIEFRVDKNANLHFVIGKVSFTAEQLAENYAAAIEEVMRAKPASSKGRFVKSATVSSTMSPGIKVDTSIARDGGPQIQ
;
A
#
# COMPACT_ATOMS: atom_id res chain seq x y z
N MET A 1 22.99 16.84 0.45
CA MET A 1 22.65 16.66 1.89
C MET A 1 23.69 15.79 2.57
N LYS A 2 24.13 16.15 3.78
CA LYS A 2 25.07 15.36 4.58
C LYS A 2 24.34 14.15 5.15
N ARG A 3 24.80 12.92 4.84
CA ARG A 3 24.22 11.65 5.32
C ARG A 3 25.03 11.08 6.48
N SER A 4 24.38 10.27 7.33
CA SER A 4 25.02 9.63 8.49
C SER A 4 26.08 8.61 8.05
N LYS A 5 27.04 8.29 8.93
CA LYS A 5 28.08 7.28 8.66
C LYS A 5 27.47 5.92 8.32
N LYS A 6 26.42 5.52 9.04
CA LYS A 6 25.68 4.25 8.81
C LYS A 6 25.02 4.22 7.44
N TYR A 7 24.39 5.31 7.01
CA TYR A 7 23.78 5.40 5.69
C TYR A 7 24.82 5.28 4.58
N LYS A 8 25.99 5.92 4.74
CA LYS A 8 27.08 5.82 3.74
C LYS A 8 27.61 4.39 3.61
N ALA A 9 27.85 3.71 4.72
CA ALA A 9 28.28 2.30 4.72
C ALA A 9 27.24 1.37 4.08
N ALA A 10 25.95 1.61 4.29
CA ALA A 10 24.88 0.88 3.62
C ALA A 10 24.83 1.18 2.10
N ALA A 11 25.06 2.43 1.71
CA ALA A 11 25.07 2.84 0.31
C ALA A 11 26.26 2.26 -0.47
N GLU A 12 27.42 2.08 0.18
CA GLU A 12 28.60 1.44 -0.44
C GLU A 12 28.35 -0.02 -0.84
N LYS A 13 27.41 -0.72 -0.17
CA LYS A 13 26.99 -2.07 -0.54
C LYS A 13 26.11 -2.10 -1.80
N ILE A 14 25.54 -0.97 -2.18
CA ILE A 14 24.61 -0.85 -3.31
C ILE A 14 25.35 -0.22 -4.49
N LYS A 15 25.39 -0.96 -5.60
CA LYS A 15 25.89 -0.45 -6.87
C LYS A 15 24.77 0.33 -7.55
N LEU A 16 24.86 1.66 -7.55
CA LEU A 16 23.84 2.59 -8.05
C LEU A 16 23.48 2.41 -9.54
N ASP A 17 24.42 1.88 -10.32
CA ASP A 17 24.28 1.64 -11.76
C ASP A 17 23.77 0.24 -12.10
N ASN A 18 23.72 -0.66 -11.11
CA ASN A 18 23.19 -2.01 -11.32
C ASN A 18 21.68 -2.03 -11.12
N LEU A 19 21.00 -2.79 -11.99
CA LEU A 19 19.64 -3.24 -11.76
C LEU A 19 19.71 -4.60 -11.09
N TYR A 20 19.13 -4.72 -9.91
CA TYR A 20 19.12 -5.96 -9.14
C TYR A 20 17.89 -6.80 -9.51
N MET A 21 18.03 -8.13 -9.45
CA MET A 21 16.86 -9.00 -9.54
C MET A 21 15.98 -8.83 -8.29
N PRO A 22 14.65 -9.03 -8.38
CA PRO A 22 13.76 -8.90 -7.22
C PRO A 22 14.24 -9.64 -5.97
N GLY A 23 14.65 -10.91 -6.07
CA GLY A 23 15.12 -11.66 -4.90
C GLY A 23 16.44 -11.14 -4.32
N GLU A 24 17.37 -10.70 -5.16
CA GLU A 24 18.62 -10.07 -4.72
C GLU A 24 18.37 -8.73 -4.02
N ALA A 25 17.46 -7.93 -4.56
CA ALA A 25 17.07 -6.65 -3.98
C ALA A 25 16.43 -6.82 -2.60
N MET A 26 15.59 -7.84 -2.40
CA MET A 26 14.99 -8.13 -1.08
C MET A 26 16.04 -8.57 -0.05
N LYS A 27 17.04 -9.37 -0.46
CA LYS A 27 18.16 -9.72 0.42
C LYS A 27 18.96 -8.48 0.81
N LEU A 28 19.30 -7.64 -0.16
CA LEU A 28 20.09 -6.43 0.05
C LEU A 28 19.34 -5.38 0.91
N VAL A 29 18.02 -5.26 0.76
CA VAL A 29 17.17 -4.42 1.63
C VAL A 29 17.32 -4.79 3.09
N LYS A 30 17.35 -6.08 3.40
CA LYS A 30 17.49 -6.55 4.79
C LYS A 30 18.88 -6.22 5.36
N GLU A 31 19.92 -6.37 4.55
CA GLU A 31 21.31 -6.09 4.95
C GLU A 31 21.66 -4.60 5.05
N THR A 32 20.88 -3.75 4.38
CA THR A 32 21.06 -2.30 4.34
C THR A 32 20.20 -1.55 5.36
N SER A 33 19.34 -2.27 6.09
CA SER A 33 18.63 -1.71 7.24
C SER A 33 19.61 -1.41 8.38
N THR A 34 19.67 -0.15 8.79
CA THR A 34 20.62 0.33 9.83
C THR A 34 19.92 0.73 11.13
N VAL A 35 18.60 0.58 11.17
CA VAL A 35 17.75 0.93 12.32
C VAL A 35 17.65 -0.22 13.31
N LYS A 36 17.34 0.10 14.57
CA LYS A 36 17.23 -0.89 15.67
C LYS A 36 15.84 -1.54 15.78
N TYR A 37 14.83 -0.93 15.17
CA TYR A 37 13.46 -1.44 15.16
C TYR A 37 13.16 -2.13 13.84
N ASP A 38 12.07 -2.90 13.80
CA ASP A 38 11.64 -3.58 12.58
C ASP A 38 11.10 -2.58 11.55
N ALA A 39 11.98 -2.17 10.62
CA ALA A 39 11.68 -1.21 9.58
C ALA A 39 10.67 -1.76 8.56
N THR A 40 9.87 -0.86 8.02
CA THR A 40 8.99 -1.15 6.89
C THR A 40 9.80 -1.14 5.60
N VAL A 41 9.51 -2.09 4.71
CA VAL A 41 10.03 -2.16 3.34
C VAL A 41 8.98 -1.62 2.38
N ASP A 42 9.35 -0.59 1.64
CA ASP A 42 8.54 0.12 0.68
C ASP A 42 9.10 0.03 -0.74
N VAL A 43 8.20 0.15 -1.71
CA VAL A 43 8.51 0.14 -3.13
C VAL A 43 7.99 1.44 -3.74
N ALA A 44 8.87 2.12 -4.45
CA ALA A 44 8.56 3.28 -5.26
C ALA A 44 8.66 2.90 -6.74
N LEU A 45 7.55 3.00 -7.45
CA LEU A 45 7.48 2.82 -8.89
C LEU A 45 7.28 4.18 -9.57
N PHE A 46 8.01 4.42 -10.64
CA PHE A 46 7.73 5.53 -11.54
C PHE A 46 7.00 5.02 -12.77
N LEU A 47 5.79 5.50 -13.00
CA LEU A 47 4.92 5.03 -14.07
C LEU A 47 4.95 5.96 -15.29
N GLY A 48 4.63 5.38 -16.44
CA GLY A 48 4.45 6.06 -17.73
C GLY A 48 3.04 6.59 -17.97
N VAL A 49 2.37 7.05 -16.92
CA VAL A 49 1.01 7.63 -16.99
C VAL A 49 1.04 9.13 -16.76
N ASP A 50 0.05 9.83 -17.30
CA ASP A 50 -0.21 11.24 -17.02
C ASP A 50 -1.33 11.37 -15.96
N PRO A 51 -1.00 11.63 -14.69
CA PRO A 51 -1.98 11.69 -13.61
C PRO A 51 -2.93 12.89 -13.73
N LYS A 52 -2.68 13.85 -14.63
CA LYS A 52 -3.61 14.94 -14.92
C LYS A 52 -4.81 14.48 -15.73
N LYS A 53 -4.68 13.37 -16.45
CA LYS A 53 -5.75 12.78 -17.27
C LYS A 53 -6.55 11.77 -16.47
N ALA A 54 -7.86 11.98 -16.38
CA ALA A 54 -8.74 11.15 -15.56
C ALA A 54 -8.79 9.68 -16.04
N ASP A 55 -8.62 9.42 -17.33
CA ASP A 55 -8.55 8.09 -17.93
C ASP A 55 -7.24 7.34 -17.64
N GLN A 56 -6.21 8.05 -17.15
CA GLN A 56 -4.92 7.47 -16.75
C GLN A 56 -4.71 7.46 -15.23
N ALA A 57 -5.73 7.84 -14.46
CA ALA A 57 -5.68 7.78 -13.01
C ALA A 57 -5.77 6.32 -12.53
N ILE A 58 -4.70 5.80 -11.95
CA ILE A 58 -4.65 4.45 -11.41
C ILE A 58 -4.91 4.48 -9.90
N ARG A 59 -5.90 3.70 -9.50
CA ARG A 59 -6.19 3.37 -8.11
C ARG A 59 -6.65 1.91 -8.06
N SER A 60 -5.87 1.06 -7.44
CA SER A 60 -6.22 -0.35 -7.25
C SER A 60 -5.83 -0.80 -5.84
N THR A 61 -6.20 -2.03 -5.52
CA THR A 61 -5.88 -2.69 -4.26
C THR A 61 -5.36 -4.08 -4.54
N VAL A 62 -4.37 -4.52 -3.78
CA VAL A 62 -3.85 -5.89 -3.85
C VAL A 62 -3.80 -6.49 -2.45
N ASN A 63 -4.16 -7.76 -2.34
CA ASN A 63 -3.95 -8.54 -1.12
C ASN A 63 -2.56 -9.15 -1.20
N LEU A 64 -1.67 -8.76 -0.28
CA LEU A 64 -0.34 -9.34 -0.20
C LEU A 64 -0.43 -10.74 0.43
N PRO A 65 0.18 -11.78 -0.19
CA PRO A 65 0.08 -13.15 0.30
C PRO A 65 0.63 -13.34 1.72
N HIS A 66 1.65 -12.58 2.11
CA HIS A 66 2.25 -12.61 3.45
C HIS A 66 1.84 -11.42 4.33
N GLY A 67 0.91 -10.59 3.84
CA GLY A 67 0.51 -9.35 4.50
C GLY A 67 1.62 -8.29 4.59
N THR A 68 1.36 -7.22 5.34
CA THR A 68 2.29 -6.08 5.49
C THR A 68 3.10 -6.12 6.79
N GLY A 69 2.81 -7.07 7.70
CA GLY A 69 3.43 -7.14 9.03
C GLY A 69 2.98 -6.04 10.00
N LYS A 70 1.99 -5.21 9.63
CA LYS A 70 1.35 -4.23 10.51
C LYS A 70 -0.10 -4.65 10.76
N THR A 71 -0.49 -4.78 12.02
CA THR A 71 -1.89 -4.90 12.42
C THR A 71 -2.59 -3.57 12.23
N ALA A 72 -3.36 -3.44 11.15
CA ALA A 72 -4.14 -2.25 10.87
C ALA A 72 -5.32 -2.15 11.85
N ARG A 73 -5.49 -0.99 12.49
CA ARG A 73 -6.71 -0.70 13.25
C ARG A 73 -7.82 -0.27 12.30
N VAL A 74 -8.87 -1.08 12.23
CA VAL A 74 -9.98 -0.88 11.27
C VAL A 74 -11.19 -0.30 11.99
N LEU A 75 -11.61 0.88 11.53
CA LEU A 75 -12.86 1.51 11.94
C LEU A 75 -13.95 1.20 10.91
N VAL A 76 -15.12 0.82 11.38
CA VAL A 76 -16.26 0.46 10.54
C VAL A 76 -17.46 1.35 10.86
N PHE A 77 -17.96 2.03 9.83
CA PHE A 77 -19.25 2.70 9.86
C PHE A 77 -20.34 1.75 9.37
N ALA A 78 -21.05 1.14 10.31
CA ALA A 78 -22.14 0.22 10.04
C ALA A 78 -23.20 0.28 11.17
N GLY A 79 -24.45 0.00 10.83
CA GLY A 79 -25.55 -0.14 11.78
C GLY A 79 -26.18 -1.54 11.71
N GLY A 80 -26.93 -1.91 12.75
CA GLY A 80 -27.69 -3.16 12.81
C GLY A 80 -26.82 -4.41 12.66
N GLU A 81 -27.31 -5.40 11.91
CA GLU A 81 -26.66 -6.70 11.70
C GLU A 81 -25.23 -6.60 11.15
N ARG A 82 -24.99 -5.65 10.23
CA ARG A 82 -23.66 -5.43 9.64
C ARG A 82 -22.63 -4.93 10.65
N ALA A 83 -23.08 -4.31 11.75
CA ALA A 83 -22.18 -3.91 12.84
C ALA A 83 -21.72 -5.14 13.64
N GLU A 84 -22.62 -6.10 13.89
CA GLU A 84 -22.25 -7.35 14.56
C GLU A 84 -21.31 -8.20 13.69
N GLU A 85 -21.57 -8.31 12.39
CA GLU A 85 -20.67 -8.97 11.43
C GLU A 85 -19.27 -8.35 11.44
N ALA A 86 -19.17 -7.02 11.50
CA ALA A 86 -17.90 -6.32 11.56
C ALA A 86 -17.13 -6.61 12.84
N ARG A 87 -17.81 -6.63 14.00
CA ARG A 87 -17.18 -6.99 15.28
C ARG A 87 -16.73 -8.44 15.28
N ALA A 88 -17.54 -9.36 14.75
CA ALA A 88 -17.18 -10.78 14.63
C ALA A 88 -15.99 -11.00 13.68
N ALA A 89 -15.87 -10.21 12.61
CA ALA A 89 -14.71 -10.20 11.72
C ALA A 89 -13.45 -9.55 12.34
N GLY A 90 -13.56 -9.03 13.56
CA GLY A 90 -12.45 -8.46 14.32
C GLY A 90 -12.20 -6.99 14.05
N ALA A 91 -13.20 -6.20 13.63
CA ALA A 91 -13.06 -4.74 13.57
C ALA A 91 -12.78 -4.15 14.97
N ASP A 92 -11.86 -3.18 15.04
CA ASP A 92 -11.43 -2.61 16.33
C ASP A 92 -12.44 -1.59 16.86
N ILE A 93 -13.07 -0.84 15.96
CA ILE A 93 -14.07 0.18 16.31
C ILE A 93 -15.24 0.05 15.32
N VAL A 94 -16.45 -0.11 15.85
CA VAL A 94 -17.67 -0.22 15.05
C VAL A 94 -18.74 0.71 15.60
N GLY A 95 -19.33 1.53 14.74
CA GLY A 95 -20.41 2.43 15.13
C GLY A 95 -21.12 3.07 13.93
N ALA A 96 -22.18 3.82 14.23
CA ALA A 96 -22.94 4.57 13.23
C ALA A 96 -22.85 6.08 13.53
N ASP A 97 -23.95 6.74 13.88
CA ASP A 97 -24.04 8.20 13.98
C ASP A 97 -23.17 8.80 15.10
N GLU A 98 -23.13 8.17 16.28
CA GLU A 98 -22.32 8.65 17.40
C GLU A 98 -20.82 8.68 17.07
N LEU A 99 -20.34 7.64 16.37
CA LEU A 99 -18.95 7.53 15.96
C LEU A 99 -18.60 8.54 14.86
N ILE A 100 -19.55 8.87 13.98
CA ILE A 100 -19.38 9.93 12.96
C ILE A 100 -19.13 11.27 13.64
N ASP A 101 -19.88 11.58 14.71
CA ASP A 101 -19.70 12.82 15.47
C ASP A 101 -18.36 12.86 16.21
N GLU A 102 -17.91 11.74 16.80
CA GLU A 102 -16.58 11.64 17.43
C GLU A 102 -15.44 11.85 16.42
N VAL A 103 -15.53 11.23 15.25
CA VAL A 103 -14.54 11.41 14.18
C VAL A 103 -14.54 12.84 13.67
N SER A 104 -15.71 13.48 13.60
CA SER A 104 -15.85 14.90 13.26
C SER A 104 -15.15 15.81 14.29
N LYS A 105 -15.19 15.42 15.57
CA LYS A 105 -14.48 16.10 16.68
C LYS A 105 -12.98 15.84 16.73
N GLY A 106 -12.46 14.97 15.86
CA GLY A 106 -11.01 14.75 15.71
C GLY A 106 -10.49 13.43 16.29
N ARG A 107 -11.36 12.44 16.55
CA ARG A 107 -10.94 11.08 16.87
C ARG A 107 -10.25 10.44 15.65
N LEU A 108 -9.02 9.93 15.84
CA LEU A 108 -8.11 9.56 14.75
C LEU A 108 -7.24 8.33 15.08
N ASP A 109 -7.74 7.45 15.94
CA ASP A 109 -7.08 6.26 16.49
C ASP A 109 -7.20 5.01 15.60
N TYR A 110 -7.28 5.18 14.27
CA TYR A 110 -7.47 4.10 13.29
C TYR A 110 -6.61 4.30 12.03
N ASP A 111 -6.31 3.21 11.34
CA ASP A 111 -5.48 3.17 10.14
C ASP A 111 -6.29 2.97 8.85
N ALA A 112 -7.49 2.38 8.93
CA ALA A 112 -8.36 2.13 7.79
C ALA A 112 -9.83 2.33 8.17
N VAL A 113 -10.64 2.76 7.20
CA VAL A 113 -12.08 3.00 7.39
C VAL A 113 -12.88 2.22 6.36
N VAL A 114 -13.86 1.46 6.83
CA VAL A 114 -14.86 0.77 6.01
C VAL A 114 -16.23 1.37 6.30
N SER A 115 -17.09 1.48 5.29
CA SER A 115 -18.46 1.97 5.47
C SER A 115 -19.45 1.16 4.66
N THR A 116 -20.68 1.06 5.16
CA THR A 116 -21.82 0.65 4.35
C THR A 116 -22.25 1.77 3.40
N PRO A 117 -22.84 1.45 2.22
CA PRO A 117 -23.31 2.47 1.27
C PRO A 117 -24.34 3.43 1.86
N GLU A 118 -25.20 2.95 2.76
CA GLU A 118 -26.27 3.73 3.41
C GLU A 118 -25.72 4.89 4.26
N LEU A 119 -24.59 4.67 4.95
CA LEU A 119 -23.98 5.67 5.83
C LEU A 119 -23.06 6.65 5.08
N MET A 120 -22.80 6.44 3.78
CA MET A 120 -21.90 7.29 3.00
C MET A 120 -22.37 8.74 2.88
N GLY A 121 -23.69 9.00 2.86
CA GLY A 121 -24.21 10.36 2.84
C GLY A 121 -23.79 11.19 4.07
N LYS A 122 -23.66 10.53 5.24
CA LYS A 122 -23.20 11.16 6.48
C LYS A 122 -21.67 11.19 6.56
N VAL A 123 -21.00 10.07 6.27
CA VAL A 123 -19.53 9.97 6.29
C VAL A 123 -18.88 10.90 5.25
N GLY A 124 -19.55 11.21 4.13
CA GLY A 124 -19.09 12.21 3.15
C GLY A 124 -18.84 13.59 3.75
N ARG A 125 -19.57 13.98 4.81
CA ARG A 125 -19.36 15.25 5.53
C ARG A 125 -18.02 15.29 6.27
N LEU A 126 -17.47 14.12 6.62
CA LEU A 126 -16.15 13.97 7.25
C LEU A 126 -15.00 14.13 6.25
N GLY A 127 -15.27 14.45 4.98
CA GLY A 127 -14.26 14.64 3.94
C GLY A 127 -13.16 15.65 4.32
N LYS A 128 -13.46 16.66 5.15
CA LYS A 128 -12.46 17.62 5.65
C LYS A 128 -11.42 16.96 6.58
N VAL A 129 -11.83 15.95 7.35
CA VAL A 129 -10.95 15.24 8.31
C VAL A 129 -10.30 14.02 7.65
N LEU A 130 -11.10 13.19 6.96
CA LEU A 130 -10.64 11.93 6.36
C LEU A 130 -9.92 12.13 5.02
N GLY A 131 -10.30 13.16 4.25
CA GLY A 131 -9.80 13.39 2.89
C GLY A 131 -8.30 13.67 2.83
N PRO A 132 -7.75 14.66 3.58
CA PRO A 132 -6.31 14.96 3.57
C PRO A 132 -5.43 13.79 4.01
N ARG A 133 -5.98 12.86 4.81
CA ARG A 133 -5.26 11.69 5.33
C ARG A 133 -5.42 10.44 4.46
N GLY A 134 -6.21 10.51 3.39
CA GLY A 134 -6.46 9.37 2.51
C GLY A 134 -7.31 8.26 3.14
N LEU A 135 -7.94 8.51 4.31
CA LEU A 135 -8.74 7.52 5.04
C LEU A 135 -10.20 7.49 4.59
N MET A 136 -10.56 8.25 3.55
CA MET A 136 -11.92 8.34 3.06
C MET A 136 -12.31 7.03 2.33
N PRO A 137 -13.38 6.34 2.78
CA PRO A 137 -13.83 5.12 2.11
C PRO A 137 -14.19 5.37 0.65
N ASN A 138 -13.87 4.43 -0.23
CA ASN A 138 -14.20 4.52 -1.65
C ASN A 138 -14.76 3.20 -2.19
N PRO A 139 -15.83 3.23 -3.02
CA PRO A 139 -16.31 2.03 -3.69
C PRO A 139 -15.26 1.35 -4.58
N LYS A 140 -14.39 2.12 -5.23
CA LYS A 140 -13.33 1.58 -6.12
C LYS A 140 -12.30 0.75 -5.38
N THR A 141 -12.10 1.00 -4.09
CA THR A 141 -11.14 0.25 -3.25
C THR A 141 -11.82 -0.87 -2.48
N GLY A 142 -13.14 -1.04 -2.66
CA GLY A 142 -13.95 -2.04 -1.96
C GLY A 142 -14.13 -1.77 -0.47
N THR A 143 -13.78 -0.57 0.02
CA THR A 143 -14.00 -0.16 1.42
C THR A 143 -15.40 0.41 1.64
N VAL A 144 -16.18 0.55 0.58
CA VAL A 144 -17.63 0.81 0.62
C VAL A 144 -18.32 -0.42 0.08
N THR A 145 -18.90 -1.23 0.97
CA THR A 145 -19.47 -2.52 0.62
C THR A 145 -20.59 -2.90 1.58
N THR A 146 -21.49 -3.76 1.12
CA THR A 146 -22.48 -4.42 1.96
C THR A 146 -21.88 -5.60 2.74
N ASN A 147 -20.82 -6.24 2.22
CA ASN A 147 -20.11 -7.33 2.88
C ASN A 147 -18.95 -6.78 3.73
N VAL A 148 -19.30 -6.31 4.93
CA VAL A 148 -18.38 -5.62 5.82
C VAL A 148 -17.36 -6.58 6.43
N ALA A 149 -17.78 -7.79 6.78
CA ALA A 149 -16.90 -8.82 7.34
C ALA A 149 -15.71 -9.11 6.41
N LYS A 150 -15.97 -9.34 5.11
CA LYS A 150 -14.91 -9.59 4.14
C LYS A 150 -13.95 -8.41 4.00
N ALA A 151 -14.47 -7.18 3.96
CA ALA A 151 -13.62 -5.99 3.86
C ALA A 151 -12.70 -5.83 5.08
N VAL A 152 -13.19 -6.12 6.29
CA VAL A 152 -12.38 -6.09 7.52
C VAL A 152 -11.28 -7.16 7.47
N THR A 153 -11.63 -8.40 7.11
CA THR A 153 -10.68 -9.50 7.00
C THR A 153 -9.61 -9.22 5.95
N ASP A 154 -9.99 -8.70 4.78
CA ASP A 154 -9.05 -8.35 3.72
C ASP A 154 -8.07 -7.25 4.17
N ILE A 155 -8.56 -6.20 4.82
CA ILE A 155 -7.72 -5.09 5.32
C ILE A 155 -6.76 -5.60 6.40
N LYS A 156 -7.24 -6.43 7.34
CA LYS A 156 -6.38 -7.02 8.38
C LYS A 156 -5.42 -8.06 7.81
N GLY A 157 -5.78 -8.73 6.72
CA GLY A 157 -4.93 -9.66 5.96
C GLY A 157 -3.82 -8.98 5.16
N GLY A 158 -3.72 -7.64 5.19
CA GLY A 158 -2.67 -6.90 4.52
C GLY A 158 -3.03 -6.47 3.10
N LYS A 159 -4.32 -6.24 2.83
CA LYS A 159 -4.74 -5.51 1.64
C LYS A 159 -4.12 -4.11 1.64
N ILE A 160 -3.38 -3.80 0.60
CA ILE A 160 -2.81 -2.47 0.38
C ILE A 160 -3.60 -1.75 -0.71
N GLU A 161 -3.80 -0.45 -0.52
CA GLU A 161 -4.30 0.45 -1.55
C GLU A 161 -3.12 1.22 -2.13
N PHE A 162 -3.03 1.29 -3.45
CA PHE A 162 -2.09 2.17 -4.12
C PHE A 162 -2.82 3.13 -5.06
N ARG A 163 -2.32 4.36 -5.07
CA ARG A 163 -2.79 5.45 -5.93
C ARG A 163 -1.57 6.15 -6.50
N VAL A 164 -1.66 6.51 -7.77
CA VAL A 164 -0.64 7.33 -8.43
C VAL A 164 -0.72 8.77 -7.93
N ASP A 165 0.45 9.34 -7.62
CA ASP A 165 0.59 10.74 -7.21
C ASP A 165 0.53 11.71 -8.41
N LYS A 166 0.65 13.01 -8.15
CA LYS A 166 0.66 14.04 -9.21
C LYS A 166 1.89 13.98 -10.13
N ASN A 167 2.92 13.24 -9.73
CA ASN A 167 4.19 13.10 -10.42
C ASN A 167 4.33 11.73 -11.11
N ALA A 168 3.25 10.94 -11.21
CA ALA A 168 3.25 9.59 -11.76
C ALA A 168 4.04 8.55 -10.93
N ASN A 169 4.32 8.83 -9.66
CA ASN A 169 4.88 7.84 -8.74
C ASN A 169 3.77 7.04 -8.06
N LEU A 170 4.07 5.77 -7.80
CA LEU A 170 3.23 4.86 -7.06
C LEU A 170 4.07 4.27 -5.92
N HIS A 171 3.59 4.47 -4.69
CA HIS A 171 4.27 4.03 -3.48
C HIS A 171 3.40 3.02 -2.74
N PHE A 172 3.99 1.91 -2.32
CA PHE A 172 3.32 0.91 -1.49
C PHE A 172 4.31 0.18 -0.58
N VAL A 173 3.76 -0.42 0.46
CA VAL A 173 4.50 -1.26 1.42
C VAL A 173 4.38 -2.71 1.00
N ILE A 174 5.48 -3.45 1.02
CA ILE A 174 5.49 -4.90 0.72
C ILE A 174 5.74 -5.76 1.96
N GLY A 175 6.09 -5.17 3.10
CA GLY A 175 6.28 -5.90 4.34
C GLY A 175 7.23 -5.21 5.30
N LYS A 176 7.83 -6.00 6.20
CA LYS A 176 8.85 -5.56 7.16
C LYS A 176 10.17 -6.25 6.93
N VAL A 177 11.25 -5.67 7.46
CA VAL A 177 12.60 -6.24 7.37
C VAL A 177 12.69 -7.60 8.07
N SER A 178 11.83 -7.87 9.07
CA SER A 178 11.71 -9.17 9.73
C SER A 178 11.25 -10.32 8.81
N PHE A 179 10.58 -10.04 7.70
CA PHE A 179 10.09 -11.07 6.76
C PHE A 179 11.26 -11.74 6.04
N THR A 180 11.08 -12.99 5.56
CA THR A 180 12.12 -13.63 4.75
C THR A 180 12.24 -12.96 3.38
N ALA A 181 13.40 -13.13 2.71
CA ALA A 181 13.59 -12.53 1.39
C ALA A 181 12.60 -13.08 0.36
N GLU A 182 12.23 -14.35 0.50
CA GLU A 182 11.25 -15.05 -0.33
C GLU A 182 9.85 -14.45 -0.13
N GLN A 183 9.43 -14.22 1.11
CA GLN A 183 8.13 -13.59 1.42
C GLN A 183 8.04 -12.17 0.84
N LEU A 184 9.11 -11.39 0.95
CA LEU A 184 9.17 -10.04 0.37
C LEU A 184 9.14 -10.09 -1.16
N ALA A 185 9.82 -11.05 -1.78
CA ALA A 185 9.81 -11.22 -3.23
C ALA A 185 8.43 -11.65 -3.76
N GLU A 186 7.72 -12.54 -3.04
CA GLU A 186 6.36 -12.95 -3.39
C GLU A 186 5.35 -11.81 -3.23
N ASN A 187 5.46 -11.02 -2.15
CA ASN A 187 4.65 -9.82 -1.97
C ASN A 187 4.92 -8.78 -3.07
N TYR A 188 6.19 -8.59 -3.45
CA TYR A 188 6.56 -7.72 -4.56
C TYR A 188 5.97 -8.21 -5.89
N ALA A 189 6.10 -9.49 -6.21
CA ALA A 189 5.56 -10.08 -7.43
C ALA A 189 4.03 -9.88 -7.52
N ALA A 190 3.30 -10.19 -6.46
CA ALA A 190 1.84 -10.00 -6.40
C ALA A 190 1.45 -8.53 -6.63
N ALA A 191 2.20 -7.59 -6.04
CA ALA A 191 1.94 -6.17 -6.23
C ALA A 191 2.23 -5.69 -7.66
N ILE A 192 3.33 -6.13 -8.26
CA ILE A 192 3.68 -5.77 -9.65
C ILE A 192 2.66 -6.34 -10.63
N GLU A 193 2.23 -7.59 -10.46
CA GLU A 193 1.21 -8.21 -11.32
C GLU A 193 -0.10 -7.44 -11.29
N GLU A 194 -0.55 -7.01 -10.11
CA GLU A 194 -1.77 -6.20 -9.97
C GLU A 194 -1.59 -4.78 -10.54
N VAL A 195 -0.41 -4.15 -10.38
CA VAL A 195 -0.09 -2.86 -11.02
C VAL A 195 -0.17 -2.99 -12.55
N MET A 196 0.37 -4.08 -13.11
CA MET A 196 0.33 -4.33 -14.55
C MET A 196 -1.09 -4.63 -15.05
N ARG A 197 -1.91 -5.31 -14.26
CA ARG A 197 -3.35 -5.48 -14.54
C ARG A 197 -4.11 -4.16 -14.51
N ALA A 198 -3.72 -3.25 -13.61
CA ALA A 198 -4.30 -1.91 -13.50
C ALA A 198 -3.82 -0.93 -14.58
N LYS A 199 -3.05 -1.38 -15.59
CA LYS A 199 -2.58 -0.56 -16.71
C LYS A 199 -3.75 0.00 -17.52
N PRO A 200 -3.90 1.33 -17.62
CA PRO A 200 -4.91 1.94 -18.47
C PRO A 200 -4.60 1.69 -19.96
N ALA A 201 -5.63 1.37 -20.75
CA ALA A 201 -5.48 1.18 -22.20
C ALA A 201 -4.96 2.43 -22.93
N SER A 202 -5.16 3.63 -22.36
CA SER A 202 -4.70 4.89 -22.92
C SER A 202 -3.22 5.21 -22.61
N SER A 203 -2.55 4.42 -21.76
CA SER A 203 -1.12 4.57 -21.49
C SER A 203 -0.31 4.07 -22.68
N LYS A 204 0.55 4.92 -23.23
CA LYS A 204 1.43 4.60 -24.37
C LYS A 204 2.88 4.45 -23.90
N GLY A 205 3.61 3.53 -24.53
CA GLY A 205 5.02 3.26 -24.22
C GLY A 205 5.21 2.40 -22.98
N ARG A 206 6.38 2.52 -22.34
CA ARG A 206 6.76 1.73 -21.18
C ARG A 206 5.96 2.15 -19.95
N PHE A 207 5.16 1.21 -19.42
CA PHE A 207 4.25 1.47 -18.31
C PHE A 207 4.98 1.66 -16.97
N VAL A 208 5.96 0.80 -16.64
CA VAL A 208 6.82 0.94 -15.47
C VAL A 208 8.20 1.41 -15.94
N LYS A 209 8.56 2.67 -15.63
CA LYS A 209 9.83 3.27 -16.04
C LYS A 209 10.97 2.91 -15.12
N SER A 210 10.73 2.88 -13.81
CA SER A 210 11.70 2.45 -12.81
C SER A 210 11.00 1.88 -11.57
N ALA A 211 11.69 0.97 -10.89
CA ALA A 211 11.31 0.45 -9.59
C ALA A 211 12.49 0.61 -8.63
N THR A 212 12.21 1.11 -7.44
CA THR A 212 13.19 1.24 -6.37
C THR A 212 12.58 0.67 -5.10
N VAL A 213 13.30 -0.22 -4.43
CA VAL A 213 12.91 -0.78 -3.14
C VAL A 213 13.79 -0.14 -2.07
N SER A 214 13.17 0.28 -0.97
CA SER A 214 13.86 0.84 0.19
C SER A 214 13.26 0.28 1.47
N SER A 215 14.04 0.34 2.55
CA SER A 215 13.51 0.25 3.90
C SER A 215 13.54 1.63 4.55
N THR A 216 12.81 1.77 5.66
CA THR A 216 12.78 3.02 6.41
C THR A 216 14.20 3.48 6.79
N MET A 217 14.60 4.67 6.32
CA MET A 217 15.93 5.27 6.53
C MET A 217 17.11 4.56 5.85
N SER A 218 16.88 3.65 4.89
CA SER A 218 17.93 3.05 4.07
C SER A 218 18.08 3.75 2.71
N PRO A 219 19.22 3.59 2.03
CA PRO A 219 19.30 3.88 0.60
C PRO A 219 18.32 3.02 -0.21
N GLY A 220 17.92 3.54 -1.38
CA GLY A 220 17.07 2.84 -2.33
C GLY A 220 17.88 1.95 -3.28
N ILE A 221 17.33 0.77 -3.56
CA ILE A 221 17.92 -0.25 -4.43
C ILE A 221 17.08 -0.33 -5.70
N LYS A 222 17.70 -0.09 -6.85
CA LYS A 222 17.00 -0.18 -8.15
C LYS A 222 16.77 -1.64 -8.51
N VAL A 223 15.54 -1.96 -8.86
CA VAL A 223 15.14 -3.31 -9.28
C VAL A 223 14.87 -3.31 -10.76
N ASP A 224 15.23 -4.40 -11.43
CA ASP A 224 14.84 -4.58 -12.82
C ASP A 224 13.31 -4.68 -12.92
N THR A 225 12.74 -3.80 -13.75
CA THR A 225 11.29 -3.68 -13.97
C THR A 225 10.80 -4.58 -15.11
N SER A 226 11.72 -5.26 -15.80
CA SER A 226 11.40 -6.20 -16.86
C SER A 226 10.92 -7.55 -16.29
N ILE A 227 11.13 -7.81 -15.00
CA ILE A 227 10.91 -9.09 -14.34
C ILE A 227 10.10 -8.89 -13.04
N ALA A 228 8.99 -9.63 -12.87
CA ALA A 228 8.18 -9.58 -11.63
C ALA A 228 8.71 -10.52 -10.54
N ARG A 229 9.26 -11.66 -10.95
CA ARG A 229 9.75 -12.73 -10.09
C ARG A 229 11.02 -13.32 -10.70
N ASP A 230 12.00 -13.70 -9.89
CA ASP A 230 13.22 -14.35 -10.37
C ASP A 230 12.87 -15.58 -11.23
N GLY A 231 13.31 -15.60 -12.48
CA GLY A 231 13.00 -16.65 -13.45
C GLY A 231 11.59 -16.62 -14.06
N GLY A 232 10.78 -15.60 -13.76
CA GLY A 232 9.46 -15.38 -14.35
C GLY A 232 9.51 -14.80 -15.77
N PRO A 233 8.36 -14.80 -16.48
CA PRO A 233 8.27 -14.21 -17.81
C PRO A 233 8.59 -12.71 -17.78
N GLN A 234 9.19 -12.20 -18.85
CA GLN A 234 9.38 -10.77 -19.02
C GLN A 234 8.02 -10.09 -19.10
N ILE A 235 7.83 -9.02 -18.33
CA ILE A 235 6.56 -8.29 -18.27
C ILE A 235 6.48 -7.13 -19.29
N GLN A 236 7.50 -6.99 -20.15
CA GLN A 236 7.57 -5.93 -21.18
C GLN A 236 7.04 -6.39 -22.52
#